data_AF-A0A8K0UBL0-F1
#
_entry.id   AF-A0A8K0UBL0-F1
#
_cell.length_a   1.000
_cell.length_b   1.000
_cell.length_c   1.000
_cell.angle_alpha   90.00
_cell.angle_beta   90.00
_cell.angle_gamma   90.00
#
_symmetry.space_group_name_H-M   'P 1'
#
loop_
_entity.id
_entity.type
_entity.pdbx_description
1 polymer ?
#
loop_
_entity_poly.entity_id
_entity_poly.type
_entity_poly.pdbx_seq_one_letter_code
_entity_poly.pdbx_strand_id
1 'polypeptide(L)'
;CVQQPVTSQSSSNSNLSRPPPTSTRSNSQISSIAGIKSGKTIAHPLAHGFHEGVIFLFKTLDDLHNDYVPHQAHLDYQSLTAQYIEDKLIFDIEVND
;
A
#
# COMPACT_ATOMS: atom_id res chain seq x y z
N CYS A 1 49.83 16.56 -37.75
CA CYS A 1 48.41 16.96 -37.74
C CYS A 1 47.61 15.76 -38.20
N VAL A 2 47.06 14.98 -37.27
CA VAL A 2 46.27 13.77 -37.56
C VAL A 2 44.81 14.14 -37.32
N GLN A 3 43.99 14.08 -38.36
CA GLN A 3 42.54 14.29 -38.29
C GLN A 3 41.82 12.96 -38.57
N GLN A 4 40.75 12.78 -37.81
CA GLN A 4 40.13 11.52 -37.37
C GLN A 4 39.28 10.85 -38.46
N PRO A 5 39.08 9.52 -38.38
CA PRO A 5 38.03 8.84 -39.15
C PRO A 5 36.71 8.76 -38.38
N VAL A 6 35.65 8.80 -39.17
CA VAL A 6 34.23 8.60 -38.85
C VAL A 6 33.96 7.29 -38.09
N THR A 7 33.13 7.35 -37.04
CA THR A 7 32.54 6.15 -36.43
C THR A 7 31.03 6.12 -36.65
N SER A 8 30.63 5.02 -37.29
CA SER A 8 29.27 4.63 -37.65
C SER A 8 28.38 4.42 -36.43
N GLN A 9 27.11 4.83 -36.57
CA GLN A 9 26.04 4.53 -35.63
C GLN A 9 25.79 3.02 -35.57
N SER A 10 25.84 2.43 -34.37
CA SER A 10 25.34 1.09 -34.09
C SER A 10 24.16 1.22 -33.12
N SER A 11 22.95 1.05 -33.65
CA SER A 11 21.70 0.99 -32.89
C SER A 11 21.67 -0.28 -32.05
N SER A 12 21.83 -0.15 -30.74
CA SER A 12 21.59 -1.23 -29.79
C SER A 12 20.13 -1.23 -29.38
N ASN A 13 19.29 -2.02 -30.07
CA ASN A 13 17.95 -2.36 -29.61
C ASN A 13 18.05 -3.32 -28.42
N SER A 14 18.12 -2.82 -27.20
CA SER A 14 17.91 -3.63 -26.00
C SER A 14 16.41 -3.84 -25.79
N ASN A 15 15.92 -4.96 -26.30
CA ASN A 15 14.57 -5.47 -26.12
C ASN A 15 14.38 -5.86 -24.63
N LEU A 16 14.03 -4.88 -23.79
CA LEU A 16 13.75 -5.08 -22.37
C LEU A 16 12.31 -5.61 -22.23
N SER A 17 12.13 -6.90 -22.53
CA SER A 17 10.87 -7.59 -22.25
C SER A 17 10.79 -7.84 -20.74
N ARG A 18 10.46 -6.80 -19.97
CA ARG A 18 10.17 -6.91 -18.54
C ARG A 18 8.92 -7.80 -18.43
N PRO A 19 8.97 -8.96 -17.77
CA PRO A 19 7.76 -9.74 -17.54
C PRO A 19 6.78 -8.86 -16.75
N PRO A 20 5.45 -8.97 -17.00
CA PRO A 20 4.47 -8.29 -16.17
C PRO A 20 4.72 -8.68 -14.71
N PRO A 21 4.58 -7.78 -13.73
CA PRO A 21 4.61 -8.19 -12.35
C PRO A 21 3.49 -9.22 -12.18
N THR A 22 3.88 -10.48 -12.04
CA THR A 22 3.02 -11.54 -11.53
C THR A 22 2.66 -11.11 -10.13
N SER A 23 1.55 -10.37 -10.00
CA SER A 23 0.81 -10.25 -8.77
C SER A 23 0.25 -11.64 -8.48
N THR A 24 1.12 -12.51 -7.97
CA THR A 24 0.71 -13.61 -7.12
C THR A 24 -0.15 -12.94 -6.05
N ARG A 25 -1.48 -13.07 -6.19
CA ARG A 25 -2.40 -12.88 -5.07
C ARG A 25 -1.93 -13.84 -4.00
N SER A 26 -1.02 -13.39 -3.15
CA SER A 26 -0.75 -14.05 -1.89
C SER A 26 -2.11 -14.20 -1.22
N ASN A 27 -2.37 -15.35 -0.60
CA ASN A 27 -3.53 -15.52 0.27
C ASN A 27 -3.40 -14.47 1.41
N SER A 28 -3.84 -13.24 1.12
CA SER A 28 -3.61 -12.01 1.88
C SER A 28 -4.56 -11.89 3.05
N GLN A 29 -4.83 -13.01 3.73
CA GLN A 29 -5.50 -12.96 5.01
C GLN A 29 -4.43 -12.78 6.08
N ILE A 30 -4.35 -11.57 6.63
CA ILE A 30 -3.47 -11.28 7.76
C ILE A 30 -4.15 -11.88 9.00
N SER A 31 -3.61 -13.00 9.49
CA SER A 31 -4.21 -13.78 10.59
C SER A 31 -4.31 -13.01 11.92
N SER A 32 -3.50 -11.96 12.11
CA SER A 32 -3.53 -11.13 13.32
C SER A 32 -4.76 -10.21 13.39
N ILE A 33 -5.47 -10.01 12.27
CA ILE A 33 -6.75 -9.29 12.26
C ILE A 33 -7.84 -10.18 12.87
N ALA A 34 -8.25 -9.87 14.09
CA ALA A 34 -9.30 -10.58 14.81
C ALA A 34 -10.71 -10.25 14.31
N GLY A 35 -10.90 -9.08 13.70
CA GLY A 35 -12.16 -8.67 13.12
C GLY A 35 -12.06 -7.42 12.25
N ILE A 36 -13.02 -7.25 11.36
CA ILE A 36 -13.12 -6.10 10.47
C ILE A 36 -14.52 -5.52 10.62
N LYS A 37 -14.62 -4.21 10.87
CA LYS A 37 -15.88 -3.47 10.78
C LYS A 37 -15.72 -2.40 9.71
N SER A 38 -16.60 -2.38 8.73
CA SER A 38 -16.65 -1.33 7.71
C SER A 38 -17.97 -0.58 7.78
N GLY A 39 -17.96 0.70 7.44
CA GLY A 39 -19.16 1.53 7.47
C GLY A 39 -19.06 2.73 6.55
N LYS A 40 -20.20 3.39 6.42
CA LYS A 40 -20.30 4.70 5.76
C LYS A 40 -20.52 5.76 6.82
N THR A 41 -19.94 6.93 6.61
CA THR A 41 -20.12 8.07 7.51
C THR A 41 -21.58 8.46 7.56
N ILE A 42 -22.10 8.64 8.77
CA ILE A 42 -23.38 9.30 8.99
C ILE A 42 -23.17 10.79 8.76
N ALA A 43 -23.95 11.38 7.84
CA ALA A 43 -23.80 12.78 7.48
C ALA A 43 -23.81 13.69 8.71
N HIS A 44 -22.73 14.44 8.90
CA HIS A 44 -22.55 15.36 10.00
C HIS A 44 -21.92 16.66 9.48
N PRO A 45 -22.29 17.85 9.98
CA PRO A 45 -21.70 19.12 9.53
C PRO A 45 -20.17 19.20 9.69
N LEU A 46 -19.60 18.37 10.57
CA LEU A 46 -18.16 18.27 10.82
C LEU A 46 -17.51 17.07 10.11
N ALA A 47 -18.25 16.36 9.25
CA ALA A 47 -17.67 15.32 8.41
C ALA A 47 -16.77 16.00 7.37
N HIS A 48 -15.46 16.00 7.62
CA HIS A 48 -14.44 16.62 6.76
C HIS A 48 -14.22 15.87 5.43
N GLY A 49 -15.30 15.45 4.75
CA GLY A 49 -15.23 14.75 3.46
C GLY A 49 -14.89 13.26 3.53
N PHE A 50 -14.76 12.67 4.72
CA PHE A 50 -14.57 11.22 4.87
C PHE A 50 -15.92 10.50 4.81
N HIS A 51 -16.14 9.69 3.77
CA HIS A 51 -17.43 9.03 3.50
C HIS A 51 -17.46 7.55 3.90
N GLU A 52 -16.29 6.93 4.00
CA GLU A 52 -16.13 5.50 4.27
C GLU A 52 -15.09 5.30 5.37
N GLY A 53 -15.28 4.26 6.18
CA GLY A 53 -14.37 3.92 7.26
C GLY A 53 -14.26 2.42 7.45
N VAL A 54 -13.07 1.98 7.84
CA VAL A 54 -12.78 0.58 8.18
C VAL A 54 -12.02 0.56 9.51
N ILE A 55 -12.44 -0.32 10.41
CA ILE A 55 -11.82 -0.58 11.70
C ILE A 55 -11.31 -2.02 11.68
N PHE A 56 -10.02 -2.17 11.94
CA PHE A 56 -9.39 -3.45 12.18
C PHE A 56 -9.28 -3.68 13.68
N LEU A 57 -9.74 -4.84 14.13
CA LEU A 57 -9.66 -5.24 15.54
C LEU A 57 -8.51 -6.21 15.71
N PHE A 58 -7.68 -5.95 16.71
CA PHE A 58 -6.56 -6.79 17.11
C PHE A 58 -6.78 -7.23 18.56
N LYS A 59 -6.30 -8.42 18.94
CA LYS A 59 -6.45 -8.91 20.33
C LYS A 59 -5.42 -8.28 21.25
N THR A 60 -4.24 -7.98 20.73
CA THR A 60 -3.11 -7.44 21.47
C THR A 60 -2.40 -6.35 20.66
N LEU A 61 -1.57 -5.55 21.35
CA LEU A 61 -0.67 -4.61 20.69
C LEU A 61 0.42 -5.31 19.85
N ASP A 62 0.78 -6.54 20.21
CA ASP A 62 1.77 -7.34 19.47
C ASP A 62 1.25 -7.74 18.09
N ASP A 63 -0.01 -8.20 18.01
CA ASP A 63 -0.71 -8.50 16.76
C ASP A 63 -0.75 -7.30 15.79
N LEU A 64 -0.83 -6.09 16.34
CA LEU A 64 -0.80 -4.85 15.57
C LEU A 64 0.64 -4.53 15.12
N HIS A 65 1.56 -4.36 16.06
CA HIS A 65 2.88 -3.78 15.77
C HIS A 65 3.86 -4.76 15.16
N ASN A 66 3.82 -6.02 15.57
CA ASN A 66 4.82 -7.02 15.18
C ASN A 66 4.31 -7.95 14.08
N ASP A 67 3.00 -8.16 13.98
CA ASP A 67 2.42 -9.00 12.92
C ASP A 67 1.79 -8.19 11.78
N TYR A 68 0.88 -7.25 12.08
CA TYR A 68 0.12 -6.54 11.03
C TYR A 68 0.93 -5.44 10.32
N VAL A 69 1.54 -4.53 11.07
CA VAL A 69 2.29 -3.38 10.50
C VAL A 69 3.42 -3.80 9.55
N PRO A 70 4.26 -4.81 9.85
CA PRO A 70 5.31 -5.24 8.92
C PRO A 70 4.80 -6.21 7.84
N HIS A 71 3.54 -6.63 7.86
CA HIS A 71 3.03 -7.62 6.92
C HIS A 71 3.06 -7.10 5.47
N GLN A 72 3.56 -7.91 4.53
CA GLN A 72 3.70 -7.49 3.12
C GLN A 72 2.38 -6.97 2.52
N ALA A 73 1.26 -7.64 2.78
CA ALA A 73 -0.05 -7.20 2.30
C ALA A 73 -0.45 -5.80 2.83
N HIS A 74 -0.07 -5.45 4.06
CA HIS A 74 -0.29 -4.12 4.60
C HIS A 74 0.60 -3.08 3.91
N LEU A 75 1.88 -3.41 3.72
CA LEU A 75 2.84 -2.55 3.01
C LEU A 75 2.44 -2.32 1.54
N ASP A 76 1.98 -3.36 0.85
CA ASP A 76 1.47 -3.27 -0.52
C ASP A 76 0.24 -2.36 -0.58
N TYR A 77 -0.70 -2.52 0.36
CA TYR A 77 -1.86 -1.64 0.46
C TYR A 77 -1.45 -0.19 0.72
N GLN A 78 -0.53 0.07 1.65
CA GLN A 78 -0.01 1.40 1.92
C GLN A 78 0.62 2.01 0.66
N SER A 79 1.46 1.25 -0.05
CA SER A 79 2.12 1.70 -1.28
C SER A 79 1.12 2.04 -2.39
N LEU A 80 0.16 1.15 -2.65
CA LEU A 80 -0.88 1.34 -3.67
C LEU A 80 -1.74 2.58 -3.40
N THR A 81 -1.95 2.90 -2.13
CA THR A 81 -2.85 3.96 -1.73
C THR A 81 -2.09 5.23 -1.28
N ALA A 82 -0.76 5.25 -1.31
CA ALA A 82 0.08 6.35 -0.84
C ALA A 82 -0.17 7.67 -1.58
N GLN A 83 -0.66 7.63 -2.82
CA GLN A 83 -1.01 8.84 -3.57
C GLN A 83 -2.30 9.53 -3.10
N TYR A 84 -3.08 8.89 -2.22
CA TYR A 84 -4.36 9.40 -1.71
C TYR A 84 -4.25 9.85 -0.23
N ILE A 85 -3.09 10.34 0.20
CA ILE A 85 -2.82 10.72 1.62
C ILE A 85 -3.77 11.80 2.12
N GLU A 86 -4.19 12.74 1.27
CA GLU A 86 -5.11 13.83 1.66
C GLU A 86 -6.51 13.31 2.07
N ASP A 87 -6.86 12.09 1.67
CA ASP A 87 -8.16 11.46 1.93
C ASP A 87 -8.10 10.40 3.03
N LYS A 88 -7.03 10.36 3.85
CA LYS A 88 -6.83 9.32 4.85
C LYS A 88 -6.61 9.86 6.24
N LEU A 89 -7.44 9.39 7.16
CA LEU A 89 -7.26 9.52 8.60
C LEU A 89 -7.02 8.12 9.17
N ILE A 90 -5.89 7.90 9.82
CA ILE A 90 -5.52 6.61 10.44
C ILE A 90 -5.19 6.88 11.91
N PHE A 91 -5.74 6.07 12.80
CA PHE A 91 -5.53 6.14 14.24
C PHE A 91 -5.56 4.75 14.85
N ASP A 92 -4.65 4.51 15.79
CA ASP A 92 -4.66 3.32 16.64
C ASP A 92 -5.33 3.68 17.96
N ILE A 93 -6.27 2.84 18.41
CA ILE A 93 -7.06 3.09 19.62
C ILE A 93 -6.94 1.86 20.52
N GLU A 94 -6.44 2.06 21.74
CA GLU A 94 -6.54 1.08 22.81
C GLU A 94 -7.92 1.19 23.47
N VAL A 95 -8.63 0.06 23.57
CA VAL A 95 -9.95 0.00 24.22
C VAL A 95 -9.74 -0.50 25.65
N ASN A 96 -10.03 0.36 26.63
CA ASN A 96 -10.07 -0.03 28.03
C ASN A 96 -11.50 -0.45 28.39
N ASP A 97 -11.64 -1.55 29.12
CA ASP A 97 -12.92 -2.04 29.67
C ASP A 97 -13.46 -1.14 30.79
#